data_AF-A0A8C3KQW3-F1
#
_entry.id   AF-A0A8C3KQW3-F1
#
_cell.length_a   1.000
_cell.length_b   1.000
_cell.length_c   1.000
_cell.angle_alpha   90.00
_cell.angle_beta   90.00
_cell.angle_gamma   90.00
#
_symmetry.space_group_name_H-M   'P 1'
#
loop_
_entity.id
_entity.type
_entity.pdbx_description
1 polymer ?
#
loop_
_entity_poly.entity_id
_entity_poly.type
_entity_poly.pdbx_seq_one_letter_code
_entity_poly.pdbx_strand_id
1 'polypeptide(L)'
;GVAATSLWLDGVEEQVFVDTALLPEEETETYLCKQESLAKEIKEITEEMNKNKNLFAQIFPENGDNRGIMEDTLDCLLRRLALLESVVNQRCHQMKGRLQQIATFKNDLKLLFTSVADNKYLVVQKLAEAAERPETEQMQVIVQAEEGLKELDTGINELKKHVDKLQIDQPSMQELSKIQDMYDELMMIIGSRRNDLNQNLALKRQYERALQDLADLLETGQEKMAGDQKMIVASKEEVQSLLDKHKEYFQGLESHMILTETLFRKMSNFALLKETQSHSDLMTQASAVLKLAHKRGVELEYILEVRISVVFSVLPGYSVMLVSCAWTELVDISPFYHTHKHLRSNLTEHQPKLYQVLDDGKRLLFSVSCSDLESQLNQLGERWLSNSSKVTKELHRLETILKHWTR
;
A
#
# COMPACT_ATOMS: atom_id res chain seq x y z
N GLY A 1 -78.73 -43.95 15.43
CA GLY A 1 -77.35 -44.43 15.61
C GLY A 1 -76.55 -44.17 14.35
N VAL A 2 -76.46 -45.18 13.47
CA VAL A 2 -75.65 -45.20 12.23
C VAL A 2 -75.73 -43.93 11.37
N ALA A 3 -76.94 -43.44 11.04
CA ALA A 3 -77.10 -42.23 10.21
C ALA A 3 -76.57 -40.95 10.89
N ALA A 4 -76.71 -40.85 12.21
CA ALA A 4 -76.19 -39.71 12.98
C ALA A 4 -74.66 -39.75 13.08
N THR A 5 -74.07 -40.95 13.24
CA THR A 5 -72.61 -41.14 13.21
C THR A 5 -72.05 -40.78 11.84
N SER A 6 -72.69 -41.20 10.75
CA SER A 6 -72.27 -40.84 9.39
C SER A 6 -72.32 -39.33 9.16
N LEU A 7 -73.40 -38.66 9.55
CA LEU A 7 -73.55 -37.21 9.40
C LEU A 7 -72.52 -36.42 10.22
N TRP A 8 -72.21 -36.90 11.43
CA TRP A 8 -71.15 -36.33 12.25
C TRP A 8 -69.78 -36.50 11.60
N LEU A 9 -69.48 -37.67 11.02
CA LEU A 9 -68.22 -37.91 10.30
C LEU A 9 -68.06 -36.98 9.09
N ASP A 10 -69.15 -36.67 8.38
CA ASP A 10 -69.14 -35.69 7.28
C ASP A 10 -68.67 -34.31 7.78
N GLY A 11 -69.21 -33.85 8.92
CA GLY A 11 -68.80 -32.58 9.53
C GLY A 11 -67.37 -32.58 10.08
N VAL A 12 -66.90 -33.72 10.59
CA VAL A 12 -65.51 -33.90 11.03
C VAL A 12 -64.55 -33.84 9.85
N GLU A 13 -64.87 -34.50 8.75
CA GLU A 13 -64.08 -34.44 7.51
C GLU A 13 -63.89 -33.00 7.02
N GLU A 14 -64.96 -32.21 7.00
CA GLU A 14 -64.88 -30.79 6.61
C GLU A 14 -63.87 -30.02 7.49
N GLN A 15 -63.85 -30.27 8.80
CA GLN A 15 -62.91 -29.63 9.72
C GLN A 15 -61.46 -30.13 9.55
N VAL A 16 -61.29 -31.42 9.24
CA VAL A 16 -59.99 -32.06 9.07
C VAL A 16 -59.35 -31.76 7.71
N PHE A 17 -60.11 -31.30 6.71
CA PHE A 17 -59.57 -30.95 5.39
C PHE A 17 -59.21 -29.48 5.19
N VAL A 18 -59.50 -28.59 6.15
CA VAL A 18 -59.04 -27.18 6.11
C VAL A 18 -57.53 -27.13 5.98
N ASP A 19 -56.90 -26.27 5.18
CA ASP A 19 -55.44 -26.15 5.15
C ASP A 19 -54.92 -25.38 6.38
N THR A 20 -53.94 -25.93 7.09
CA THR A 20 -53.33 -25.31 8.29
C THR A 20 -51.83 -25.12 8.14
N ALA A 21 -51.27 -25.43 6.98
CA ALA A 21 -49.83 -25.31 6.74
C ALA A 21 -49.35 -23.85 6.85
N LEU A 22 -50.27 -22.89 6.67
CA LEU A 22 -49.97 -21.47 6.61
C LEU A 22 -50.55 -20.62 7.76
N LEU A 23 -50.99 -21.24 8.85
CA LEU A 23 -51.54 -20.49 9.99
C LEU A 23 -50.42 -19.86 10.84
N PRO A 24 -50.60 -18.64 11.36
CA PRO A 24 -49.75 -18.07 12.41
C PRO A 24 -49.58 -19.01 13.60
N GLU A 25 -48.51 -18.83 14.37
CA GLU A 25 -48.19 -19.67 15.54
C GLU A 25 -49.33 -19.70 16.58
N GLU A 26 -49.88 -18.54 16.96
CA GLU A 26 -50.98 -18.43 17.93
C GLU A 26 -52.25 -19.17 17.46
N GLU A 27 -52.56 -19.07 16.16
CA GLU A 27 -53.68 -19.77 15.55
C GLU A 27 -53.41 -21.29 15.44
N THR A 28 -52.15 -21.67 15.20
CA THR A 28 -51.69 -23.05 15.15
C THR A 28 -51.82 -23.73 16.51
N GLU A 29 -51.46 -23.07 17.61
CA GLU A 29 -51.67 -23.60 18.98
C GLU A 29 -53.15 -23.81 19.29
N THR A 30 -53.97 -22.80 18.97
CA THR A 30 -55.42 -22.87 19.20
C THR A 30 -56.07 -23.99 18.38
N TYR A 31 -55.66 -24.15 17.12
CA TYR A 31 -56.17 -25.21 16.25
C TYR A 31 -55.65 -26.59 16.65
N LEU A 32 -54.41 -26.70 17.12
CA LEU A 32 -53.87 -27.95 17.67
C LEU A 32 -54.73 -28.45 18.84
N CYS A 33 -55.06 -27.58 19.81
CA CYS A 33 -55.95 -27.94 20.92
C CYS A 33 -57.32 -28.48 20.44
N LYS A 34 -57.88 -27.86 19.38
CA LYS A 34 -59.14 -28.33 18.77
C LYS A 34 -58.98 -29.71 18.12
N GLN A 35 -57.91 -29.93 17.37
CA GLN A 35 -57.62 -31.22 16.72
C GLN A 35 -57.33 -32.33 17.74
N GLU A 36 -56.69 -32.02 18.86
CA GLU A 36 -56.48 -32.98 19.95
C GLU A 36 -57.80 -33.37 20.65
N SER A 37 -58.71 -32.41 20.86
CA SER A 37 -60.06 -32.72 21.35
C SER A 37 -60.81 -33.62 20.38
N LEU A 38 -60.76 -33.29 19.08
CA LEU A 38 -61.39 -34.08 18.03
C LEU A 38 -60.81 -35.50 17.94
N ALA A 39 -59.49 -35.66 18.07
CA ALA A 39 -58.85 -36.97 18.12
C ALA A 39 -59.41 -37.84 19.25
N LYS A 40 -59.61 -37.22 20.43
CA LYS A 40 -60.18 -37.88 21.60
C LYS A 40 -61.64 -38.26 21.37
N GLU A 41 -62.45 -37.38 20.79
CA GLU A 41 -63.85 -37.64 20.45
C GLU A 41 -63.99 -38.79 19.43
N ILE A 42 -63.19 -38.79 18.36
CA ILE A 42 -63.16 -39.88 17.37
C ILE A 42 -62.84 -41.20 18.05
N LYS A 43 -61.85 -41.21 18.95
CA LYS A 43 -61.47 -42.42 19.70
C LYS A 43 -62.60 -42.92 20.60
N GLU A 44 -63.24 -42.03 21.35
CA GLU A 44 -64.39 -42.37 22.21
C GLU A 44 -65.56 -42.96 21.39
N ILE A 45 -65.89 -42.34 20.25
CA ILE A 45 -66.94 -42.83 19.33
C ILE A 45 -66.55 -44.16 18.69
N THR A 46 -65.27 -44.36 18.36
CA THR A 46 -64.75 -45.63 17.82
C THR A 46 -64.87 -46.76 18.85
N GLU A 47 -64.56 -46.49 20.12
CA GLU A 47 -64.72 -47.44 21.22
C GLU A 47 -66.21 -47.77 21.47
N GLU A 48 -67.10 -46.78 21.44
CA GLU A 48 -68.54 -46.96 21.56
C GLU A 48 -69.11 -47.77 20.39
N MET A 49 -68.67 -47.48 19.17
CA MET A 49 -69.10 -48.18 17.95
C MET A 49 -68.65 -49.64 17.95
N ASN A 50 -67.44 -49.94 18.43
CA ASN A 50 -66.97 -51.31 18.63
C ASN A 50 -67.81 -52.07 19.67
N LYS A 51 -68.16 -51.42 20.79
CA LYS A 51 -69.09 -52.01 21.79
C LYS A 51 -70.45 -52.32 21.16
N ASN A 52 -70.99 -51.37 20.38
CA ASN A 52 -72.25 -51.56 19.67
C ASN A 52 -72.17 -52.73 18.68
N LYS A 53 -71.12 -52.80 17.86
CA LYS A 53 -70.89 -53.93 16.93
C LYS A 53 -70.86 -55.29 17.66
N ASN A 54 -70.18 -55.37 18.80
CA ASN A 54 -70.12 -56.60 19.60
C ASN A 54 -71.49 -56.98 20.17
N LEU A 55 -72.28 -56.00 20.64
CA LEU A 55 -73.65 -56.24 21.12
C LEU A 55 -74.59 -56.67 19.99
N PHE A 56 -74.49 -56.05 18.81
CA PHE A 56 -75.24 -56.45 17.61
C PHE A 56 -74.93 -57.90 17.23
N ALA A 57 -73.66 -58.31 17.27
CA ALA A 57 -73.27 -59.69 16.98
C ALA A 57 -73.86 -60.71 17.98
N GLN A 58 -74.15 -60.31 19.22
CA GLN A 58 -74.74 -61.17 20.26
C GLN A 58 -76.27 -61.26 20.20
N ILE A 59 -76.96 -60.20 19.75
CA ILE A 59 -78.42 -60.08 19.80
C ILE A 59 -79.10 -60.72 18.58
N PHE A 60 -78.42 -60.77 17.42
CA PHE A 60 -79.01 -61.22 16.15
C PHE A 60 -78.50 -62.61 15.72
N PRO A 61 -79.39 -63.57 15.40
CA PRO A 61 -79.01 -64.93 14.98
C PRO A 61 -78.30 -64.94 13.62
N GLU A 62 -77.42 -65.92 13.39
CA GLU A 62 -76.55 -66.02 12.18
C GLU A 62 -77.29 -66.00 10.84
N ASN A 63 -78.57 -66.40 10.79
CA ASN A 63 -79.37 -66.57 9.57
C ASN A 63 -80.38 -65.44 9.27
N GLY A 64 -80.20 -64.22 9.80
CA GLY A 64 -81.11 -63.10 9.55
C GLY A 64 -80.84 -62.36 8.23
N ASP A 65 -81.87 -62.15 7.39
CA ASP A 65 -81.80 -61.52 6.05
C ASP A 65 -81.07 -60.14 6.00
N ASN A 66 -81.00 -59.40 7.11
CA ASN A 66 -80.38 -58.06 7.16
C ASN A 66 -79.06 -57.99 7.95
N ARG A 67 -78.58 -59.10 8.52
CA ARG A 67 -77.42 -59.13 9.43
C ARG A 67 -76.13 -58.70 8.72
N GLY A 68 -75.89 -59.23 7.51
CA GLY A 68 -74.70 -58.92 6.71
C GLY A 68 -74.60 -57.45 6.32
N ILE A 69 -75.72 -56.83 5.88
CA ILE A 69 -75.76 -55.41 5.51
C ILE A 69 -75.44 -54.51 6.71
N MET A 70 -75.93 -54.85 7.91
CA MET A 70 -75.63 -54.10 9.12
C MET A 70 -74.16 -54.25 9.54
N GLU A 71 -73.61 -55.47 9.52
CA GLU A 71 -72.18 -55.70 9.79
C GLU A 71 -71.28 -54.94 8.81
N ASP A 72 -71.57 -55.01 7.51
CA ASP A 72 -70.84 -54.26 6.48
C ASP A 72 -70.93 -52.75 6.72
N THR A 73 -72.08 -52.23 7.13
CA THR A 73 -72.27 -50.80 7.41
C THR A 73 -71.48 -50.37 8.64
N LEU A 74 -71.51 -51.15 9.73
CA LEU A 74 -70.72 -50.88 10.93
C LEU A 74 -69.21 -50.95 10.63
N ASP A 75 -68.79 -51.89 9.79
CA ASP A 75 -67.41 -52.03 9.35
C ASP A 75 -66.95 -50.86 8.48
N CYS A 76 -67.80 -50.38 7.58
CA CYS A 76 -67.53 -49.18 6.79
C CYS A 76 -67.32 -47.95 7.70
N LEU A 77 -68.19 -47.77 8.69
CA LEU A 77 -68.08 -46.65 9.64
C LEU A 77 -66.83 -46.76 10.53
N LEU A 78 -66.51 -47.95 11.02
CA LEU A 78 -65.28 -48.18 11.81
C LEU A 78 -64.02 -47.92 10.98
N ARG A 79 -64.00 -48.31 9.70
CA ARG A 79 -62.88 -47.99 8.79
C ARG A 79 -62.74 -46.49 8.56
N ARG A 80 -63.87 -45.78 8.39
CA ARG A 80 -63.90 -44.33 8.22
C ARG A 80 -63.40 -43.60 9.47
N LEU A 81 -63.86 -44.01 10.64
CA LEU A 81 -63.39 -43.52 11.95
C LEU A 81 -61.88 -43.75 12.13
N ALA A 82 -61.38 -44.95 11.84
CA ALA A 82 -59.95 -45.27 11.94
C ALA A 82 -59.09 -44.42 10.98
N LEU A 83 -59.59 -44.16 9.76
CA LEU A 83 -58.92 -43.28 8.81
C LEU A 83 -58.87 -41.85 9.34
N LEU A 84 -59.99 -41.32 9.84
CA LEU A 84 -60.06 -39.98 10.41
C LEU A 84 -59.18 -39.82 11.64
N GLU A 85 -59.18 -40.81 12.54
CA GLU A 85 -58.27 -40.86 13.68
C GLU A 85 -56.81 -40.78 13.22
N SER A 86 -56.43 -41.54 12.20
CA SER A 86 -55.07 -41.50 11.64
C SER A 86 -54.72 -40.13 11.07
N VAL A 87 -55.61 -39.52 10.29
CA VAL A 87 -55.38 -38.21 9.66
C VAL A 87 -55.27 -37.09 10.70
N VAL A 88 -56.20 -37.05 11.66
CA VAL A 88 -56.19 -36.08 12.77
C VAL A 88 -54.91 -36.22 13.58
N ASN A 89 -54.53 -37.45 13.96
CA ASN A 89 -53.31 -37.69 14.70
C ASN A 89 -52.07 -37.26 13.91
N GLN A 90 -51.98 -37.59 12.62
CA GLN A 90 -50.86 -37.16 11.76
C GLN A 90 -50.76 -35.64 11.73
N ARG A 91 -51.89 -34.95 11.63
CA ARG A 91 -51.95 -33.50 11.62
C ARG A 91 -51.50 -32.89 12.95
N CYS A 92 -51.99 -33.41 14.07
CA CYS A 92 -51.52 -33.02 15.40
C CYS A 92 -50.00 -33.17 15.53
N HIS A 93 -49.43 -34.28 15.03
CA HIS A 93 -47.98 -34.50 15.05
C HIS A 93 -47.23 -33.47 14.19
N GLN A 94 -47.72 -33.16 13.00
CA GLN A 94 -47.13 -32.14 12.13
C GLN A 94 -47.15 -30.75 12.78
N MET A 95 -48.29 -30.36 13.37
CA MET A 95 -48.45 -29.07 14.04
C MET A 95 -47.54 -28.97 15.27
N LYS A 96 -47.47 -30.01 16.10
CA LYS A 96 -46.50 -30.10 17.21
C LYS A 96 -45.06 -29.99 16.74
N GLY A 97 -44.70 -30.70 15.67
CA GLY A 97 -43.37 -30.65 15.09
C GLY A 97 -43.01 -29.25 14.60
N ARG A 98 -43.95 -28.55 13.96
CA ARG A 98 -43.77 -27.16 13.52
C ARG A 98 -43.62 -26.20 14.70
N LEU A 99 -44.48 -26.28 15.71
CA LEU A 99 -44.38 -25.45 16.92
C LEU A 99 -43.04 -25.67 17.64
N GLN A 100 -42.57 -26.92 17.72
CA GLN A 100 -41.26 -27.24 18.26
C GLN A 100 -40.12 -26.59 17.45
N GLN A 101 -40.20 -26.62 16.11
CA GLN A 101 -39.22 -25.96 15.24
C GLN A 101 -39.22 -24.43 15.40
N ILE A 102 -40.39 -23.81 15.56
CA ILE A 102 -40.51 -22.37 15.85
C ILE A 102 -39.89 -22.04 17.21
N ALA A 103 -40.14 -22.86 18.23
CA ALA A 103 -39.53 -22.68 19.56
C ALA A 103 -38.00 -22.81 19.51
N THR A 104 -37.47 -23.79 18.77
CA THR A 104 -36.02 -23.94 18.53
C THR A 104 -35.47 -22.71 17.80
N PHE A 105 -36.12 -22.26 16.72
CA PHE A 105 -35.73 -21.06 16.00
C PHE A 105 -35.63 -19.83 16.91
N LYS A 106 -36.63 -19.59 17.77
CA LYS A 106 -36.64 -18.45 18.71
C LYS A 106 -35.53 -18.57 19.76
N ASN A 107 -35.18 -19.77 20.19
CA ASN A 107 -34.06 -19.98 21.11
C ASN A 107 -32.71 -19.72 20.43
N ASP A 108 -32.51 -20.25 19.22
CA ASP A 108 -31.30 -20.03 18.43
C ASP A 108 -31.12 -18.55 18.09
N LEU A 109 -32.22 -17.84 17.77
CA LEU A 109 -32.24 -16.40 17.54
C LEU A 109 -31.73 -15.62 18.75
N LYS A 110 -32.21 -15.94 19.96
CA LYS A 110 -31.76 -15.31 21.21
C LYS A 110 -30.29 -15.60 21.50
N LEU A 111 -29.85 -16.85 21.34
CA LEU A 111 -28.45 -17.23 21.53
C LEU A 111 -27.54 -16.48 20.55
N LEU A 112 -27.96 -16.37 19.30
CA LEU A 112 -27.21 -15.66 18.27
C LEU A 112 -27.15 -14.15 18.55
N PHE A 113 -28.24 -13.54 19.02
CA PHE A 113 -28.24 -12.14 19.44
C PHE A 113 -27.19 -11.87 20.53
N THR A 114 -27.17 -12.69 21.58
CA THR A 114 -26.16 -12.59 22.64
C THR A 114 -24.76 -12.82 22.09
N SER A 115 -24.57 -13.83 21.23
CA SER A 115 -23.27 -14.15 20.66
C SER A 115 -22.71 -13.02 19.77
N VAL A 116 -23.54 -12.37 18.95
CA VAL A 116 -23.11 -11.21 18.13
C VAL A 116 -22.77 -10.02 19.03
N ALA A 117 -23.55 -9.76 20.08
CA ALA A 117 -23.25 -8.69 21.04
C ALA A 117 -21.91 -8.91 21.77
N ASP A 118 -21.67 -10.12 22.26
CA ASP A 118 -20.44 -10.50 22.95
C ASP A 118 -19.23 -10.44 22.01
N ASN A 119 -19.37 -10.96 20.79
CA ASN A 119 -18.31 -10.89 19.78
C ASN A 119 -18.01 -9.45 19.37
N LYS A 120 -19.02 -8.59 19.24
CA LYS A 120 -18.82 -7.16 18.97
C LYS A 120 -17.93 -6.53 20.06
N TYR A 121 -18.24 -6.76 21.32
CA TYR A 121 -17.44 -6.28 22.44
C TYR A 121 -16.00 -6.83 22.40
N LEU A 122 -15.85 -8.16 22.27
CA LEU A 122 -14.56 -8.84 22.28
C LEU A 122 -13.65 -8.38 21.12
N VAL A 123 -14.19 -8.29 19.91
CA VAL A 123 -13.45 -7.85 18.73
C VAL A 123 -13.01 -6.40 18.88
N VAL A 124 -13.93 -5.50 19.26
CA VAL A 124 -13.58 -4.08 19.46
C VAL A 124 -12.51 -3.92 20.52
N GLN A 125 -12.60 -4.65 21.62
CA GLN A 125 -11.58 -4.67 22.67
C GLN A 125 -10.22 -5.17 22.14
N LYS A 126 -10.19 -6.32 21.46
CA LYS A 126 -8.95 -6.89 20.90
C LYS A 126 -8.29 -5.95 19.89
N LEU A 127 -9.08 -5.29 19.04
CA LEU A 127 -8.56 -4.30 18.09
C LEU A 127 -7.96 -3.09 18.81
N ALA A 128 -8.60 -2.61 19.89
CA ALA A 128 -8.07 -1.52 20.71
C ALA A 128 -6.77 -1.90 21.43
N GLU A 129 -6.71 -3.08 22.04
CA GLU A 129 -5.50 -3.60 22.72
C GLU A 129 -4.33 -3.84 21.75
N ALA A 130 -4.62 -4.14 20.49
CA ALA A 130 -3.62 -4.32 19.45
C ALA A 130 -3.16 -3.00 18.81
N ALA A 131 -3.84 -1.87 19.05
CA ALA A 131 -3.62 -0.63 18.30
C ALA A 131 -2.18 -0.09 18.34
N GLU A 132 -1.46 -0.37 19.44
CA GLU A 132 -0.07 0.05 19.69
C GLU A 132 0.99 -0.97 19.22
N ARG A 133 0.56 -2.15 18.75
CA ARG A 133 1.47 -3.21 18.28
C ARG A 133 1.93 -2.96 16.85
N PRO A 134 3.00 -3.60 16.37
CA PRO A 134 3.38 -3.54 14.95
C PRO A 134 2.22 -3.93 14.03
N GLU A 135 2.11 -3.28 12.86
CA GLU A 135 0.96 -3.45 11.95
C GLU A 135 0.79 -4.90 11.47
N THR A 136 1.89 -5.65 11.39
CA THR A 136 1.88 -7.08 11.06
C THR A 136 1.18 -7.92 12.12
N GLU A 137 1.37 -7.60 13.40
CA GLU A 137 0.66 -8.25 14.51
C GLU A 137 -0.81 -7.81 14.55
N GLN A 138 -1.09 -6.53 14.30
CA GLN A 138 -2.48 -6.04 14.20
C GLN A 138 -3.26 -6.76 13.10
N MET A 139 -2.62 -7.03 11.96
CA MET A 139 -3.22 -7.79 10.87
C MET A 139 -3.57 -9.22 11.30
N GLN A 140 -2.74 -9.86 12.13
CA GLN A 140 -3.05 -11.20 12.66
C GLN A 140 -4.29 -11.17 13.57
N VAL A 141 -4.43 -10.16 14.42
CA VAL A 141 -5.61 -9.99 15.28
C VAL A 141 -6.88 -9.83 14.45
N ILE A 142 -6.81 -9.07 13.36
CA ILE A 142 -7.92 -8.91 12.41
C ILE A 142 -8.30 -10.25 11.76
N VAL A 143 -7.32 -11.02 11.27
CA VAL A 143 -7.59 -12.33 10.66
C VAL A 143 -8.24 -13.29 11.66
N GLN A 144 -7.78 -13.29 12.91
CA GLN A 144 -8.40 -14.09 13.97
C GLN A 144 -9.82 -13.64 14.30
N ALA A 145 -10.08 -12.32 14.30
CA ALA A 145 -11.42 -11.78 14.50
C ALA A 145 -12.37 -12.27 13.40
N GLU A 146 -11.99 -12.15 12.13
CA GLU A 146 -12.82 -12.64 11.03
C GLU A 146 -13.08 -14.14 11.05
N GLU A 147 -12.06 -14.94 11.37
CA GLU A 147 -12.24 -16.38 11.50
C GLU A 147 -13.28 -16.70 12.59
N GLY A 148 -13.21 -16.00 13.72
CA GLY A 148 -14.18 -16.13 14.81
C GLY A 148 -15.61 -15.71 14.44
N LEU A 149 -15.80 -14.89 13.41
CA LEU A 149 -17.12 -14.42 12.97
C LEU A 149 -17.79 -15.34 11.93
N LYS A 150 -17.10 -16.34 11.37
CA LYS A 150 -17.68 -17.25 10.37
C LYS A 150 -18.82 -18.12 10.92
N GLU A 151 -18.74 -18.49 12.19
CA GLU A 151 -19.80 -19.26 12.85
C GLU A 151 -21.07 -18.42 12.99
N LEU A 152 -20.94 -17.12 13.27
CA LEU A 152 -22.08 -16.19 13.32
C LEU A 152 -22.73 -16.02 11.95
N ASP A 153 -21.93 -15.83 10.88
CA ASP A 153 -22.46 -15.76 9.51
C ASP A 153 -23.24 -17.03 9.14
N THR A 154 -22.68 -18.20 9.46
CA THR A 154 -23.34 -19.49 9.24
C THR A 154 -24.66 -19.56 10.00
N GLY A 155 -24.67 -19.19 11.28
CA GLY A 155 -25.87 -19.17 12.13
C GLY A 155 -26.95 -18.22 11.61
N ILE A 156 -26.59 -17.01 11.21
CA ILE A 156 -27.51 -16.03 10.63
C ILE A 156 -28.14 -16.58 9.34
N ASN A 157 -27.31 -17.15 8.46
CA ASN A 157 -27.78 -17.71 7.18
C ASN A 157 -28.67 -18.94 7.37
N GLU A 158 -28.40 -19.79 8.37
CA GLU A 158 -29.28 -20.91 8.71
C GLU A 158 -30.64 -20.42 9.23
N LEU A 159 -30.68 -19.42 10.12
CA LEU A 159 -31.96 -18.86 10.57
C LEU A 159 -32.76 -18.29 9.39
N LYS A 160 -32.12 -17.50 8.50
CA LYS A 160 -32.79 -16.93 7.32
C LYS A 160 -33.48 -17.98 6.44
N LYS A 161 -32.87 -19.16 6.24
CA LYS A 161 -33.46 -20.26 5.44
C LYS A 161 -34.77 -20.79 6.01
N HIS A 162 -35.00 -20.65 7.32
CA HIS A 162 -36.16 -21.21 8.01
C HIS A 162 -37.34 -20.22 8.14
N VAL A 163 -37.12 -18.92 7.88
CA VAL A 163 -38.13 -17.86 8.09
C VAL A 163 -39.42 -18.14 7.31
N ASP A 164 -39.33 -18.31 5.99
CA ASP A 164 -40.49 -18.53 5.13
C ASP A 164 -41.15 -19.88 5.39
N LYS A 165 -40.32 -20.91 5.63
CA LYS A 165 -40.79 -22.29 5.86
C LYS A 165 -41.61 -22.42 7.14
N LEU A 166 -41.22 -21.73 8.21
CA LEU A 166 -41.88 -21.82 9.51
C LEU A 166 -42.97 -20.76 9.69
N GLN A 167 -43.00 -19.75 8.82
CA GLN A 167 -43.82 -18.55 8.94
C GLN A 167 -43.57 -17.84 10.26
N ILE A 168 -42.30 -17.51 10.48
CA ILE A 168 -41.85 -16.82 11.68
C ILE A 168 -42.58 -15.48 11.83
N ASP A 169 -42.93 -15.15 13.07
CA ASP A 169 -43.67 -13.94 13.41
C ASP A 169 -42.86 -12.66 13.15
N GLN A 170 -43.58 -11.56 12.88
CA GLN A 170 -42.95 -10.28 12.54
C GLN A 170 -41.96 -9.76 13.61
N PRO A 171 -42.23 -9.84 14.93
CA PRO A 171 -41.25 -9.50 15.96
C PRO A 171 -39.93 -10.28 15.85
N SER A 172 -39.99 -11.61 15.70
CA SER A 172 -38.79 -12.45 15.53
C SER A 172 -38.04 -12.12 14.24
N MET A 173 -38.74 -11.80 13.15
CA MET A 173 -38.10 -11.33 11.91
C MET A 173 -37.37 -10.00 12.10
N GLN A 174 -37.94 -9.06 12.86
CA GLN A 174 -37.27 -7.78 13.19
C GLN A 174 -36.02 -8.00 14.04
N GLU A 175 -36.05 -8.95 14.97
CA GLU A 175 -34.88 -9.31 15.78
C GLU A 175 -33.78 -9.93 14.92
N LEU A 176 -34.11 -10.82 13.97
CA LEU A 176 -33.14 -11.35 13.00
C LEU A 176 -32.50 -10.24 12.15
N SER A 177 -33.28 -9.25 11.71
CA SER A 177 -32.73 -8.08 11.00
C SER A 177 -31.78 -7.27 11.88
N LYS A 178 -32.08 -7.08 13.17
CA LYS A 178 -31.15 -6.39 14.11
C LYS A 178 -29.84 -7.15 14.28
N ILE A 179 -29.90 -8.48 14.38
CA ILE A 179 -28.70 -9.32 14.45
C ILE A 179 -27.85 -9.14 13.19
N GLN A 180 -28.48 -9.12 12.01
CA GLN A 180 -27.80 -8.85 10.75
C GLN A 180 -27.14 -7.46 10.76
N ASP A 181 -27.86 -6.41 11.14
CA ASP A 181 -27.31 -5.05 11.20
C ASP A 181 -26.10 -4.96 12.14
N MET A 182 -26.17 -5.62 13.31
CA MET A 182 -25.06 -5.66 14.26
C MET A 182 -23.84 -6.41 13.73
N TYR A 183 -24.07 -7.53 13.02
CA TYR A 183 -23.02 -8.29 12.37
C TYR A 183 -22.36 -7.48 11.24
N ASP A 184 -23.15 -6.82 10.40
CA ASP A 184 -22.66 -5.99 9.31
C ASP A 184 -21.86 -4.78 9.82
N GLU A 185 -22.33 -4.13 10.89
CA GLU A 185 -21.58 -3.08 11.58
C GLU A 185 -20.21 -3.60 12.07
N LEU A 186 -20.18 -4.80 12.66
CA LEU A 186 -18.95 -5.41 13.14
C LEU A 186 -17.98 -5.73 11.99
N MET A 187 -18.48 -6.29 10.89
CA MET A 187 -17.69 -6.53 9.68
C MET A 187 -17.17 -5.23 9.06
N MET A 188 -17.97 -4.15 9.11
CA MET A 188 -17.55 -2.81 8.67
C MET A 188 -16.41 -2.25 9.53
N ILE A 189 -16.47 -2.39 10.86
CA ILE A 189 -15.39 -1.97 11.76
C ILE A 189 -14.09 -2.72 11.43
N ILE A 190 -14.15 -4.04 11.28
CA ILE A 190 -13.00 -4.87 10.92
C ILE A 190 -12.46 -4.49 9.54
N GLY A 191 -13.35 -4.35 8.55
CA GLY A 191 -13.01 -3.99 7.18
C GLY A 191 -12.33 -2.62 7.07
N SER A 192 -12.84 -1.62 7.79
CA SER A 192 -12.20 -0.30 7.87
C SER A 192 -10.81 -0.40 8.45
N ARG A 193 -10.65 -1.07 9.60
CA ARG A 193 -9.34 -1.20 10.26
C ARG A 193 -8.33 -1.94 9.39
N ARG A 194 -8.75 -2.99 8.67
CA ARG A 194 -7.90 -3.67 7.69
C ARG A 194 -7.42 -2.72 6.61
N ASN A 195 -8.35 -1.97 6.01
CA ASN A 195 -8.02 -1.08 4.90
C ASN A 195 -7.00 -0.03 5.32
N ASP A 196 -7.17 0.56 6.51
CA ASP A 196 -6.22 1.51 7.09
C ASP A 196 -4.84 0.88 7.28
N LEU A 197 -4.78 -0.33 7.87
CA LEU A 197 -3.51 -1.05 8.07
C LEU A 197 -2.83 -1.41 6.75
N ASN A 198 -3.60 -1.80 5.72
CA ASN A 198 -3.05 -2.09 4.40
C ASN A 198 -2.44 -0.84 3.75
N GLN A 199 -3.09 0.32 3.90
CA GLN A 199 -2.54 1.60 3.44
C GLN A 199 -1.26 1.96 4.19
N ASN A 200 -1.24 1.81 5.52
CA ASN A 200 -0.05 2.05 6.34
C ASN A 200 1.10 1.14 5.96
N LEU A 201 0.85 -0.17 5.79
CA LEU A 201 1.85 -1.14 5.35
C LEU A 201 2.36 -0.84 3.93
N ALA A 202 1.51 -0.36 3.02
CA ALA A 202 1.95 0.04 1.69
C ALA A 202 2.86 1.28 1.74
N LEU A 203 2.50 2.28 2.54
CA LEU A 203 3.31 3.47 2.77
C LEU A 203 4.66 3.12 3.42
N LYS A 204 4.64 2.22 4.41
CA LYS A 204 5.84 1.71 5.08
C LYS A 204 6.81 1.05 4.10
N ARG A 205 6.32 0.18 3.22
CA ARG A 205 7.15 -0.44 2.17
C ARG A 205 7.74 0.58 1.21
N GLN A 206 7.00 1.64 0.86
CA GLN A 206 7.53 2.72 0.01
C GLN A 206 8.65 3.48 0.72
N TYR A 207 8.46 3.80 2.00
CA TYR A 207 9.48 4.43 2.83
C TYR A 207 10.72 3.55 2.98
N GLU A 208 10.58 2.28 3.33
CA GLU A 208 11.70 1.35 3.52
C GLU A 208 12.54 1.23 2.25
N ARG A 209 11.88 1.18 1.08
CA ARG A 209 12.58 1.21 -0.21
C ARG A 209 13.31 2.53 -0.43
N ALA A 210 12.66 3.67 -0.22
CA ALA A 210 13.30 4.97 -0.38
C ALA A 210 14.49 5.16 0.59
N LEU A 211 14.38 4.63 1.81
CA LEU A 211 15.44 4.65 2.81
C LEU A 211 16.64 3.80 2.37
N GLN A 212 16.41 2.62 1.80
CA GLN A 212 17.46 1.78 1.23
C GLN A 212 18.12 2.46 0.02
N ASP A 213 17.33 2.99 -0.92
CA ASP A 213 17.84 3.70 -2.09
C ASP A 213 18.70 4.90 -1.68
N LEU A 214 18.29 5.64 -0.64
CA LEU A 214 19.06 6.73 -0.07
C LEU A 214 20.36 6.26 0.59
N ALA A 215 20.35 5.10 1.28
CA ALA A 215 21.55 4.52 1.87
C ALA A 215 22.57 4.12 0.78
N ASP A 216 22.13 3.51 -0.32
CA ASP A 216 22.98 3.12 -1.44
C ASP A 216 23.57 4.36 -2.16
N LEU A 217 22.74 5.40 -2.34
CA LEU A 217 23.21 6.71 -2.84
C LEU A 217 24.18 7.36 -1.86
N LEU A 218 23.94 7.26 -0.56
CA LEU A 218 24.84 7.82 0.45
C LEU A 218 26.21 7.13 0.41
N GLU A 219 26.25 5.80 0.34
CA GLU A 219 27.49 5.03 0.25
C GLU A 219 28.32 5.47 -0.97
N THR A 220 27.70 5.49 -2.14
CA THR A 220 28.35 5.98 -3.37
C THR A 220 28.78 7.44 -3.25
N GLY A 221 27.98 8.28 -2.59
CA GLY A 221 28.29 9.68 -2.35
C GLY A 221 29.49 9.87 -1.42
N GLN A 222 29.58 9.06 -0.36
CA GLN A 222 30.71 9.05 0.55
C GLN A 222 32.00 8.61 -0.15
N GLU A 223 31.95 7.57 -0.98
CA GLU A 223 33.11 7.13 -1.79
C GLU A 223 33.60 8.26 -2.71
N LYS A 224 32.67 8.93 -3.41
CA LYS A 224 33.00 10.07 -4.28
C LYS A 224 33.63 11.23 -3.51
N MET A 225 33.23 11.45 -2.27
CA MET A 225 33.77 12.54 -1.43
C MET A 225 35.05 12.16 -0.69
N ALA A 226 35.27 10.87 -0.41
CA ALA A 226 36.49 10.36 0.21
C ALA A 226 37.69 10.34 -0.76
N GLY A 227 37.43 10.43 -2.07
CA GLY A 227 38.44 10.57 -3.11
C GLY A 227 39.18 11.91 -3.04
N ASP A 228 40.05 12.08 -2.05
CA ASP A 228 40.97 13.22 -1.90
C ASP A 228 42.19 13.09 -2.85
N GLN A 229 41.93 12.61 -4.07
CA GLN A 229 42.92 12.42 -5.10
C GLN A 229 42.97 13.70 -5.94
N LYS A 230 44.17 14.29 -6.08
CA LYS A 230 44.41 15.41 -7.01
C LYS A 230 43.69 15.12 -8.31
N MET A 231 42.82 16.04 -8.69
CA MET A 231 41.90 15.84 -9.81
C MET A 231 42.71 15.78 -11.11
N ILE A 232 42.81 14.60 -11.71
CA ILE A 232 43.48 14.40 -12.99
C ILE A 232 42.50 14.75 -14.10
N VAL A 233 42.74 15.85 -14.80
CA VAL A 233 41.92 16.35 -15.92
C VAL A 233 42.84 16.92 -16.97
N ALA A 234 42.64 16.54 -18.23
CA ALA A 234 43.43 16.98 -19.35
C ALA A 234 42.99 18.36 -19.86
N SER A 235 41.71 18.74 -19.74
CA SER A 235 41.19 19.95 -20.36
C SER A 235 40.15 20.71 -19.53
N LYS A 236 39.78 21.92 -20.00
CA LYS A 236 38.68 22.72 -19.45
C LYS A 236 37.35 22.00 -19.54
N GLU A 237 37.10 21.37 -20.67
CA GLU A 237 35.86 20.67 -20.99
C GLU A 237 35.68 19.46 -20.05
N GLU A 238 36.78 18.80 -19.68
CA GLU A 238 36.74 17.71 -18.68
C GLU A 238 36.41 18.20 -17.28
N VAL A 239 36.92 19.37 -16.86
CA VAL A 239 36.55 19.99 -15.58
C VAL A 239 35.06 20.37 -15.56
N GLN A 240 34.55 20.94 -16.67
CA GLN A 240 33.13 21.27 -16.79
C GLN A 240 32.26 20.02 -16.73
N SER A 241 32.60 18.97 -17.48
CA SER A 241 31.88 17.70 -17.44
C SER A 241 31.87 17.07 -16.04
N LEU A 242 32.99 17.16 -15.30
CA LEU A 242 33.06 16.66 -13.94
C LEU A 242 32.16 17.47 -12.99
N LEU A 243 32.16 18.80 -13.10
CA LEU A 243 31.28 19.66 -12.32
C LEU A 243 29.80 19.35 -12.59
N ASP A 244 29.43 19.19 -13.86
CA ASP A 244 28.05 18.89 -14.25
C ASP A 244 27.59 17.54 -13.67
N LYS A 245 28.43 16.49 -13.80
CA LYS A 245 28.18 15.17 -13.21
C LYS A 245 28.10 15.21 -11.68
N HIS A 246 28.95 16.01 -11.04
CA HIS A 246 28.92 16.20 -9.58
C HIS A 246 27.61 16.85 -9.14
N LYS A 247 27.21 17.94 -9.79
CA LYS A 247 25.93 18.63 -9.51
C LYS A 247 24.74 17.72 -9.72
N GLU A 248 24.67 17.05 -10.87
CA GLU A 248 23.57 16.13 -11.21
C GLU A 248 23.41 15.04 -10.14
N TYR A 249 24.52 14.40 -9.75
CA TYR A 249 24.50 13.34 -8.77
C TYR A 249 24.02 13.81 -7.38
N PHE A 250 24.59 14.90 -6.86
CA PHE A 250 24.25 15.39 -5.52
C PHE A 250 22.90 16.09 -5.46
N GLN A 251 22.43 16.69 -6.55
CA GLN A 251 21.03 17.13 -6.67
C GLN A 251 20.06 15.95 -6.66
N GLY A 252 20.43 14.83 -7.29
CA GLY A 252 19.69 13.57 -7.21
C GLY A 252 19.61 13.02 -5.78
N LEU A 253 20.74 13.00 -5.06
CA LEU A 253 20.80 12.58 -3.66
C LEU A 253 19.94 13.48 -2.75
N GLU A 254 20.02 14.80 -2.90
CA GLU A 254 19.18 15.74 -2.16
C GLU A 254 17.69 15.53 -2.45
N SER A 255 17.33 15.32 -3.71
CA SER A 255 15.95 15.02 -4.12
C SER A 255 15.44 13.72 -3.47
N HIS A 256 16.26 12.67 -3.42
CA HIS A 256 15.94 11.42 -2.73
C HIS A 256 15.84 11.58 -1.20
N MET A 257 16.68 12.42 -0.59
CA MET A 257 16.59 12.76 0.83
C MET A 257 15.23 13.42 1.15
N ILE A 258 14.80 14.38 0.33
CA ILE A 258 13.49 15.05 0.47
C ILE A 258 12.33 14.06 0.30
N LEU A 259 12.39 13.18 -0.70
CA LEU A 259 11.39 12.13 -0.91
C LEU A 259 11.25 11.23 0.32
N THR A 260 12.39 10.76 0.85
CA THR A 260 12.44 9.86 2.02
C THR A 260 11.89 10.54 3.27
N GLU A 261 12.26 11.79 3.53
CA GLU A 261 11.71 12.62 4.60
C GLU A 261 10.19 12.84 4.46
N THR A 262 9.72 13.06 3.22
CA THR A 262 8.29 13.23 2.93
C THR A 262 7.51 11.96 3.24
N LEU A 263 8.04 10.79 2.87
CA LEU A 263 7.43 9.50 3.18
C LEU A 263 7.44 9.22 4.68
N PHE A 264 8.55 9.52 5.37
CA PHE A 264 8.65 9.38 6.82
C PHE A 264 7.61 10.24 7.56
N ARG A 265 7.44 11.51 7.17
CA ARG A 265 6.45 12.40 7.79
C ARG A 265 5.01 11.91 7.62
N LYS A 266 4.69 11.24 6.50
CA LYS A 266 3.37 10.62 6.32
C LYS A 266 3.16 9.42 7.23
N MET A 267 4.24 8.73 7.61
CA MET A 267 4.24 7.55 8.45
C MET A 267 4.48 7.84 9.94
N SER A 268 4.92 9.05 10.31
CA SER A 268 5.43 9.34 11.66
C SER A 268 4.47 9.01 12.80
N ASN A 269 3.17 8.99 12.54
CA ASN A 269 2.14 8.66 13.53
C ASN A 269 2.13 7.19 13.96
N PHE A 270 2.80 6.31 13.20
CA PHE A 270 2.88 4.87 13.47
C PHE A 270 4.32 4.32 13.32
N ALA A 271 5.31 5.20 13.21
CA ALA A 271 6.71 4.81 13.14
C ALA A 271 7.22 4.34 14.51
N LEU A 272 7.97 3.24 14.53
CA LEU A 272 8.60 2.75 15.76
C LEU A 272 9.79 3.64 16.16
N LEU A 273 10.14 3.62 17.45
CA LEU A 273 11.29 4.38 17.97
C LEU A 273 12.60 4.05 17.23
N LYS A 274 12.82 2.76 16.94
CA LYS A 274 14.00 2.29 16.20
C LYS A 274 14.03 2.83 14.76
N GLU A 275 12.88 2.91 14.11
CA GLU A 275 12.75 3.45 12.74
C GLU A 275 13.02 4.95 12.74
N THR A 276 12.50 5.67 13.73
CA THR A 276 12.76 7.10 13.92
C THR A 276 14.24 7.40 14.13
N GLN A 277 14.94 6.58 14.92
CA GLN A 277 16.38 6.73 15.13
C GLN A 277 17.16 6.46 13.83
N SER A 278 16.89 5.35 13.16
CA SER A 278 17.54 4.99 11.90
C SER A 278 17.35 6.05 10.83
N HIS A 279 16.15 6.63 10.74
CA HIS A 279 15.83 7.75 9.86
C HIS A 279 16.70 8.96 10.17
N SER A 280 16.71 9.40 11.43
CA SER A 280 17.47 10.56 11.89
C SER A 280 18.97 10.42 11.60
N ASP A 281 19.53 9.24 11.86
CA ASP A 281 20.96 8.95 11.64
C ASP A 281 21.31 9.03 10.15
N LEU A 282 20.48 8.45 9.28
CA LEU A 282 20.69 8.49 7.83
C LEU A 282 20.54 9.91 7.25
N MET A 283 19.52 10.66 7.69
CA MET A 283 19.32 12.06 7.28
C MET A 283 20.50 12.95 7.68
N THR A 284 21.04 12.72 8.89
CA THR A 284 22.21 13.45 9.39
C THR A 284 23.45 13.17 8.53
N GLN A 285 23.68 11.89 8.18
CA GLN A 285 24.76 11.50 7.29
C GLN A 285 24.60 12.09 5.88
N ALA A 286 23.39 12.04 5.31
CA ALA A 286 23.09 12.62 4.00
C ALA A 286 23.36 14.13 3.99
N SER A 287 22.92 14.86 5.02
CA SER A 287 23.20 16.28 5.16
C SER A 287 24.70 16.58 5.26
N ALA A 288 25.47 15.76 5.97
CA ALA A 288 26.92 15.93 6.08
C ALA A 288 27.63 15.74 4.73
N VAL A 289 27.25 14.70 3.98
CA VAL A 289 27.77 14.42 2.64
C VAL A 289 27.40 15.54 1.67
N LEU A 290 26.14 16.01 1.67
CA LEU A 290 25.70 17.12 0.81
C LEU A 290 26.47 18.42 1.10
N LYS A 291 26.76 18.71 2.38
CA LYS A 291 27.59 19.87 2.75
C LYS A 291 29.02 19.76 2.22
N LEU A 292 29.61 18.56 2.28
CA LEU A 292 30.95 18.30 1.74
C LEU A 292 30.96 18.41 0.21
N ALA A 293 29.96 17.81 -0.44
CA ALA A 293 29.76 17.89 -1.87
C ALA A 293 29.55 19.32 -2.36
N HIS A 294 28.80 20.13 -1.62
CA HIS A 294 28.61 21.53 -1.96
C HIS A 294 29.94 22.30 -1.96
N LYS A 295 30.77 22.14 -0.92
CA LYS A 295 32.11 22.75 -0.87
C LYS A 295 32.96 22.33 -2.07
N ARG A 296 32.96 21.03 -2.40
CA ARG A 296 33.67 20.50 -3.56
C ARG A 296 33.16 21.07 -4.88
N GLY A 297 31.86 21.24 -5.03
CA GLY A 297 31.24 21.86 -6.21
C GLY A 297 31.70 23.31 -6.39
N VAL A 298 31.74 24.09 -5.30
CA VAL A 298 32.24 25.48 -5.31
C VAL A 298 33.72 25.55 -5.70
N GLU A 299 34.56 24.61 -5.23
CA GLU A 299 35.96 24.53 -5.64
C GLU A 299 36.12 24.30 -7.16
N LEU A 300 35.30 23.41 -7.73
CA LEU A 300 35.29 23.12 -9.17
C LEU A 300 34.84 24.33 -10.00
N GLU A 301 33.80 25.04 -9.56
CA GLU A 301 33.35 26.30 -10.18
C GLU A 301 34.46 27.35 -10.15
N TYR A 302 35.13 27.52 -9.01
CA TYR A 302 36.25 28.44 -8.87
C TYR A 302 37.41 28.11 -9.82
N ILE A 303 37.75 26.82 -9.98
CA ILE A 303 38.77 26.35 -10.92
C ILE A 303 38.41 26.74 -12.36
N LEU A 304 37.14 26.57 -12.76
CA LEU A 304 36.63 26.91 -14.09
C LEU A 304 36.64 28.42 -14.35
N GLU A 305 36.15 29.22 -13.40
CA GLU A 305 36.02 30.66 -13.56
C GLU A 305 37.38 31.39 -13.56
N VAL A 306 38.22 31.12 -12.57
CA VAL A 306 39.37 31.98 -12.23
C VAL A 306 40.65 31.61 -12.96
N ARG A 307 40.90 30.32 -13.23
CA ARG A 307 42.26 29.88 -13.63
C ARG A 307 42.39 29.46 -15.10
N ILE A 308 41.32 28.94 -15.71
CA ILE A 308 41.38 28.54 -17.12
C ILE A 308 41.19 29.75 -18.05
N SER A 309 40.30 30.67 -17.69
CA SER A 309 40.02 31.89 -18.46
C SER A 309 41.25 32.79 -18.59
N VAL A 310 42.02 32.97 -17.50
CA VAL A 310 43.21 33.83 -17.46
C VAL A 310 44.38 33.23 -18.22
N VAL A 311 44.59 31.91 -18.13
CA VAL A 311 45.70 31.24 -18.81
C VAL A 311 45.43 31.12 -20.31
N PHE A 312 44.25 30.64 -20.73
CA PHE A 312 43.94 30.40 -22.15
C PHE A 312 43.63 31.67 -22.96
N SER A 313 43.08 32.74 -22.37
CA SER A 313 42.82 33.99 -23.12
C SER A 313 44.08 34.81 -23.36
N VAL A 314 45.12 34.64 -22.54
CA VAL A 314 46.33 35.46 -22.54
C VAL A 314 47.51 34.78 -23.23
N LEU A 315 47.55 33.44 -23.23
CA LEU A 315 48.58 32.62 -23.91
C LEU A 315 48.77 32.92 -25.41
N PRO A 316 47.72 33.06 -26.25
CA PRO A 316 47.88 33.28 -27.69
C PRO A 316 48.46 34.65 -28.02
N GLY A 317 48.10 35.70 -27.26
CA GLY A 317 48.53 37.07 -27.51
C GLY A 317 50.05 37.26 -27.33
N TYR A 318 50.66 36.58 -26.36
CA TYR A 318 52.10 36.62 -26.14
C TYR A 318 52.89 35.67 -27.04
N SER A 319 52.27 34.59 -27.53
CA SER A 319 52.92 33.67 -28.47
C SER A 319 53.06 34.26 -29.88
N VAL A 320 52.26 35.27 -30.24
CA VAL A 320 52.22 35.88 -31.59
C VAL A 320 53.10 37.12 -31.71
N MET A 321 53.65 37.65 -30.61
CA MET A 321 54.26 38.99 -30.63
C MET A 321 55.60 39.14 -31.38
N LEU A 322 56.11 38.09 -32.04
CA LEU A 322 57.40 38.12 -32.74
C LEU A 322 57.35 37.32 -34.04
N VAL A 323 56.71 37.89 -35.07
CA VAL A 323 57.00 37.52 -36.46
C VAL A 323 58.43 37.98 -36.76
N SER A 324 59.27 37.04 -37.21
CA SER A 324 60.64 37.34 -37.67
C SER A 324 60.61 38.47 -38.69
N CYS A 325 61.26 39.59 -38.40
CA CYS A 325 61.69 40.50 -39.45
C CYS A 325 62.84 39.80 -40.19
N ALA A 326 62.50 39.15 -41.31
CA ALA A 326 63.49 38.59 -42.22
C ALA A 326 64.35 39.74 -42.77
N TRP A 327 65.64 39.47 -42.88
CA TRP A 327 66.61 40.36 -43.50
C TRP A 327 66.22 40.61 -44.96
N THR A 328 65.70 41.79 -45.25
CA THR A 328 65.68 42.32 -46.62
C THR A 328 66.60 43.53 -46.64
N GLU A 329 67.59 43.49 -47.54
CA GLU A 329 68.67 44.44 -47.74
C GLU A 329 68.28 45.90 -47.47
N LEU A 330 68.48 46.34 -46.23
CA LEU A 330 68.29 47.72 -45.80
C LEU A 330 69.68 48.31 -45.56
N VAL A 331 70.00 49.35 -46.34
CA VAL A 331 71.24 50.13 -46.28
C VAL A 331 71.33 50.93 -44.96
N ASP A 332 70.21 51.06 -44.23
CA ASP A 332 70.13 51.74 -42.93
C ASP A 332 69.73 50.76 -41.81
N ILE A 333 70.59 50.66 -40.79
CA ILE A 333 70.46 49.75 -39.63
C ILE A 333 69.65 50.43 -38.50
N SER A 334 69.45 51.75 -38.56
CA SER A 334 68.72 52.54 -37.56
C SER A 334 67.26 52.08 -37.34
N PRO A 335 66.45 51.81 -38.40
CA PRO A 335 65.08 51.33 -38.23
C PRO A 335 65.03 50.00 -37.47
N PHE A 336 65.96 49.09 -37.78
CA PHE A 336 66.03 47.77 -37.16
C PHE A 336 66.45 47.85 -35.68
N TYR A 337 67.39 48.75 -35.34
CA TYR A 337 67.73 49.05 -33.95
C TYR A 337 66.53 49.61 -33.16
N HIS A 338 65.79 50.56 -33.74
CA HIS A 338 64.59 51.12 -33.11
C HIS A 338 63.50 50.08 -32.91
N THR A 339 63.27 49.20 -33.88
CA THR A 339 62.33 48.08 -33.75
C THR A 339 62.74 47.11 -32.64
N HIS A 340 64.01 46.70 -32.58
CA HIS A 340 64.50 45.82 -31.52
C HIS A 340 64.46 46.48 -30.12
N LYS A 341 64.72 47.79 -30.05
CA LYS A 341 64.60 48.57 -28.80
C LYS A 341 63.15 48.69 -28.33
N HIS A 342 62.22 48.92 -29.27
CA HIS A 342 60.79 48.91 -28.98
C HIS A 342 60.32 47.52 -28.51
N LEU A 343 60.75 46.44 -29.18
CA LEU A 343 60.48 45.07 -28.75
C LEU A 343 61.00 44.78 -27.34
N ARG A 344 62.20 45.27 -26.98
CA ARG A 344 62.75 45.13 -25.62
C ARG A 344 61.91 45.89 -24.57
N SER A 345 61.42 47.08 -24.92
CA SER A 345 60.52 47.85 -24.05
C SER A 345 59.22 47.08 -23.81
N ASN A 346 58.59 46.58 -24.87
CA ASN A 346 57.35 45.80 -24.79
C ASN A 346 57.52 44.53 -23.96
N LEU A 347 58.64 43.80 -24.13
CA LEU A 347 58.95 42.64 -23.30
C LEU A 347 59.06 43.02 -21.82
N THR A 348 59.72 44.13 -21.52
CA THR A 348 59.88 44.60 -20.13
C THR A 348 58.54 45.02 -19.52
N GLU A 349 57.69 45.69 -20.30
CA GLU A 349 56.35 46.14 -19.88
C GLU A 349 55.42 44.96 -19.58
N HIS A 350 55.47 43.89 -20.39
CA HIS A 350 54.60 42.73 -20.21
C HIS A 350 55.14 41.68 -19.22
N GLN A 351 56.38 41.82 -18.76
CA GLN A 351 57.03 40.86 -17.84
C GLN A 351 56.26 40.63 -16.53
N PRO A 352 55.71 41.65 -15.83
CA PRO A 352 54.94 41.43 -14.59
C PRO A 352 53.68 40.60 -14.83
N LYS A 353 52.98 40.85 -15.95
CA LYS A 353 51.75 40.14 -16.33
C LYS A 353 52.02 38.68 -16.70
N LEU A 354 53.16 38.40 -17.34
CA LEU A 354 53.59 37.02 -17.57
C LEU A 354 53.85 36.26 -16.26
N TYR A 355 54.57 36.88 -15.31
CA TYR A 355 54.83 36.23 -14.02
C TYR A 355 53.55 35.96 -13.25
N GLN A 356 52.58 36.87 -13.31
CA GLN A 356 51.25 36.65 -12.75
C GLN A 356 50.58 35.42 -13.37
N VAL A 357 50.54 35.31 -14.71
CA VAL A 357 49.95 34.14 -15.41
C VAL A 357 50.67 32.83 -15.05
N LEU A 358 52.00 32.85 -14.93
CA LEU A 358 52.78 31.67 -14.54
C LEU A 358 52.54 31.27 -13.07
N ASP A 359 52.42 32.23 -12.15
CA ASP A 359 52.11 31.96 -10.73
C ASP A 359 50.68 31.43 -10.59
N ASP A 360 49.72 32.05 -11.25
CA ASP A 360 48.31 31.63 -11.26
C ASP A 360 48.16 30.21 -11.84
N GLY A 361 48.88 29.91 -12.93
CA GLY A 361 48.96 28.58 -13.53
C GLY A 361 49.58 27.53 -12.60
N LYS A 362 50.69 27.86 -11.91
CA LYS A 362 51.30 26.97 -10.90
C LYS A 362 50.37 26.73 -9.72
N ARG A 363 49.69 27.78 -9.24
CA ARG A 363 48.66 27.67 -8.19
C ARG A 363 47.50 26.77 -8.63
N LEU A 364 47.10 26.80 -9.89
CA LEU A 364 46.12 25.86 -10.45
C LEU A 364 46.62 24.42 -10.41
N LEU A 365 47.88 24.17 -10.79
CA LEU A 365 48.49 22.84 -10.79
C LEU A 365 48.62 22.20 -9.39
N PHE A 366 48.53 23.00 -8.31
CA PHE A 366 48.43 22.45 -6.95
C PHE A 366 47.06 21.84 -6.66
N SER A 367 45.99 22.37 -7.27
CA SER A 367 44.61 21.91 -7.09
C SER A 367 44.18 20.87 -8.13
N VAL A 368 44.82 20.88 -9.30
CA VAL A 368 44.43 20.09 -10.47
C VAL A 368 45.66 19.52 -11.17
N SER A 369 45.69 18.23 -11.45
CA SER A 369 46.73 17.59 -12.26
C SER A 369 46.33 17.65 -13.74
N CYS A 370 46.76 18.72 -14.42
CA CYS A 370 46.48 18.97 -15.84
C CYS A 370 47.77 19.04 -16.66
N SER A 371 48.04 17.98 -17.41
CA SER A 371 49.24 17.82 -18.23
C SER A 371 49.31 18.81 -19.39
N ASP A 372 48.17 19.13 -20.00
CA ASP A 372 48.10 20.14 -21.07
C ASP A 372 48.42 21.54 -20.53
N LEU A 373 47.88 21.90 -19.37
CA LEU A 373 48.20 23.16 -18.71
C LEU A 373 49.68 23.23 -18.32
N GLU A 374 50.22 22.16 -17.73
CA GLU A 374 51.64 22.09 -17.37
C GLU A 374 52.53 22.26 -18.60
N SER A 375 52.21 21.59 -19.71
CA SER A 375 52.91 21.74 -20.99
C SER A 375 52.83 23.17 -21.53
N GLN A 376 51.63 23.79 -21.50
CA GLN A 376 51.43 25.16 -21.98
C GLN A 376 52.18 26.20 -21.14
N LEU A 377 52.20 26.05 -19.81
CA LEU A 377 52.95 26.94 -18.92
C LEU A 377 54.46 26.83 -19.14
N ASN A 378 54.97 25.61 -19.32
CA ASN A 378 56.37 25.37 -19.65
C ASN A 378 56.74 25.99 -21.00
N GLN A 379 55.94 25.75 -22.04
CA GLN A 379 56.15 26.34 -23.38
C GLN A 379 56.12 27.87 -23.38
N LEU A 380 55.20 28.47 -22.62
CA LEU A 380 55.12 29.93 -22.49
C LEU A 380 56.38 30.51 -21.84
N GLY A 381 56.84 29.91 -20.75
CA GLY A 381 58.06 30.31 -20.06
C GLY A 381 59.29 30.19 -20.95
N GLU A 382 59.45 29.06 -21.66
CA GLU A 382 60.55 28.84 -22.59
C GLU A 382 60.55 29.80 -23.77
N ARG A 383 59.39 30.03 -24.41
CA ARG A 383 59.27 30.97 -25.54
C ARG A 383 59.62 32.39 -25.13
N TRP A 384 59.16 32.83 -23.96
CA TRP A 384 59.48 34.15 -23.43
C TRP A 384 60.98 34.33 -23.18
N LEU A 385 61.62 33.36 -22.53
CA LEU A 385 63.07 33.38 -22.26
C LEU A 385 63.89 33.39 -23.55
N SER A 386 63.54 32.50 -24.50
CA SER A 386 64.19 32.45 -25.82
C SER A 386 64.07 33.78 -26.55
N ASN A 387 62.87 34.36 -26.60
CA ASN A 387 62.60 35.61 -27.31
C ASN A 387 63.32 36.80 -26.66
N SER A 388 63.26 36.92 -25.34
CA SER A 388 63.99 37.95 -24.59
C SER A 388 65.51 37.84 -24.82
N SER A 389 66.06 36.62 -24.83
CA SER A 389 67.46 36.39 -25.15
C SER A 389 67.82 36.80 -26.59
N LYS A 390 67.00 36.42 -27.58
CA LYS A 390 67.20 36.78 -28.99
C LYS A 390 67.17 38.29 -29.20
N VAL A 391 66.15 38.98 -28.68
CA VAL A 391 66.03 40.45 -28.77
C VAL A 391 67.22 41.12 -28.10
N THR A 392 67.64 40.64 -26.92
CA THR A 392 68.80 41.22 -26.21
C THR A 392 70.10 41.02 -26.98
N LYS A 393 70.35 39.83 -27.54
CA LYS A 393 71.54 39.53 -28.35
C LYS A 393 71.58 40.35 -29.63
N GLU A 394 70.48 40.45 -30.37
CA GLU A 394 70.41 41.26 -31.59
C GLU A 394 70.57 42.74 -31.28
N LEU A 395 69.92 43.25 -30.24
CA LEU A 395 70.07 44.65 -29.84
C LEU A 395 71.53 44.94 -29.45
N HIS A 396 72.20 44.04 -28.71
CA HIS A 396 73.63 44.18 -28.41
C HIS A 396 74.52 44.14 -29.66
N ARG A 397 74.22 43.25 -30.61
CA ARG A 397 74.93 43.16 -31.91
C ARG A 397 74.76 44.47 -32.70
N LEU A 398 73.55 45.01 -32.77
CA LEU A 398 73.23 46.27 -33.44
C LEU A 398 73.88 47.47 -32.75
N GLU A 399 73.87 47.53 -31.41
CA GLU A 399 74.60 48.55 -30.66
C GLU A 399 76.09 48.51 -30.95
N THR A 400 76.65 47.30 -31.05
CA THR A 400 78.07 47.12 -31.39
C THR A 400 78.35 47.61 -32.80
N ILE A 401 77.50 47.28 -33.78
CA ILE A 401 77.64 47.75 -35.17
C ILE A 401 77.48 49.27 -35.27
N LEU A 402 76.44 49.85 -34.67
CA LEU A 402 76.22 51.31 -34.62
C LEU A 402 77.41 52.05 -34.01
N LYS A 403 78.02 51.52 -32.94
CA LYS A 403 79.24 52.07 -32.33
C LYS A 403 80.46 52.03 -33.26
N HIS A 404 80.55 51.04 -34.16
CA HIS A 404 81.63 50.95 -35.14
C HIS A 404 81.41 51.87 -36.36
N TRP A 405 80.16 52.17 -36.72
CA TRP A 405 79.81 53.04 -37.85
C TRP A 405 79.76 54.54 -37.50
N THR A 406 79.65 54.89 -36.22
CA THR A 406 79.66 56.29 -35.72
C THR A 406 81.07 56.79 -35.36
N ARG A 407 82.10 56.00 -35.67
CA ARG A 407 83.52 56.29 -35.42
C ARG A 407 84.24 56.44 -36.74
#